data_AF-A0A522M3K7-F1
#
_entry.id   AF-A0A522M3K7-F1
#
_cell.length_a   1.000
_cell.length_b   1.000
_cell.length_c   1.000
_cell.angle_alpha   90.00
_cell.angle_beta   90.00
_cell.angle_gamma   90.00
#
_symmetry.space_group_name_H-M   'P 1'
#
loop_
_entity.id
_entity.type
_entity.pdbx_description
1 polymer ?
#
loop_
_entity_poly.entity_id
_entity_poly.type
_entity_poly.pdbx_seq_one_letter_code
_entity_poly.pdbx_strand_id
1 'polypeptide(L)'
;MSARERVADAVREGRLDGLAALAEADPRVLRHLLALAYRPEAEIRSAAGRAIAAASRRHPQLVQEMVRRLLWAMNDESGTHALTAPAVLRAIAEENPDLLLPLLSELLRLTADPGLHDNLVEVARLVAARDRGRATAAVATALGACAKGGKT
;
A
#
# COMPACT_ATOMS: atom_id res chain seq x y z
N MET A 1 13.82 -24.37 -3.44
CA MET A 1 14.19 -23.09 -2.82
C MET A 1 12.96 -22.43 -2.21
N SER A 2 13.01 -22.08 -0.94
CA SER A 2 11.93 -21.46 -0.17
C SER A 2 11.69 -20.00 -0.58
N ALA A 3 10.54 -19.44 -0.20
CA ALA A 3 10.25 -18.01 -0.40
C ALA A 3 11.26 -17.11 0.34
N ARG A 4 11.69 -17.52 1.55
CA ARG A 4 12.70 -16.81 2.34
C ARG A 4 14.04 -16.75 1.62
N GLU A 5 14.52 -17.89 1.11
CA GLU A 5 15.80 -17.98 0.41
C GLU A 5 15.81 -17.10 -0.83
N ARG A 6 14.78 -17.16 -1.68
CA ARG A 6 14.68 -16.31 -2.88
C ARG A 6 14.76 -14.82 -2.57
N VAL A 7 14.09 -14.36 -1.52
CA VAL A 7 14.13 -12.96 -1.08
C VAL A 7 15.53 -12.60 -0.56
N ALA A 8 16.12 -13.46 0.28
CA ALA A 8 17.45 -13.23 0.82
C ALA A 8 18.52 -13.18 -0.29
N ASP A 9 18.40 -14.04 -1.29
CA ASP A 9 19.30 -14.09 -2.44
C ASP A 9 19.16 -12.85 -3.32
N ALA A 10 17.93 -12.40 -3.58
CA ALA A 10 17.70 -11.15 -4.31
C ALA A 10 18.32 -9.95 -3.59
N VAL A 11 18.20 -9.85 -2.26
CA VAL A 11 18.81 -8.76 -1.48
C VAL A 11 20.33 -8.85 -1.51
N ARG A 12 20.90 -10.04 -1.29
CA ARG A 12 22.36 -10.24 -1.26
C ARG A 12 23.02 -9.91 -2.60
N GLU A 13 22.34 -10.23 -3.70
CA GLU A 13 22.82 -9.97 -5.06
C GLU A 13 22.46 -8.56 -5.56
N GLY A 14 21.82 -7.72 -4.73
CA GLY A 14 21.42 -6.36 -5.10
C GLY A 14 20.27 -6.29 -6.12
N ARG A 15 19.58 -7.40 -6.38
CA ARG A 15 18.45 -7.50 -7.34
C ARG A 15 17.13 -7.04 -6.72
N LEU A 16 17.12 -5.84 -6.15
CA LEU A 16 15.97 -5.30 -5.43
C LEU A 16 14.75 -5.09 -6.34
N ASP A 17 14.95 -4.74 -7.61
CA ASP A 17 13.86 -4.56 -8.58
C ASP A 17 13.11 -5.86 -8.88
N GLY A 18 13.75 -7.01 -8.67
CA GLY A 18 13.13 -8.33 -8.84
C GLY A 18 12.16 -8.71 -7.72
N LEU A 19 12.13 -7.98 -6.60
CA LEU A 19 11.27 -8.31 -5.46
C LEU A 19 9.79 -8.22 -5.78
N ALA A 20 9.38 -7.27 -6.63
CA ALA A 20 7.97 -7.11 -7.04
C ALA A 20 7.47 -8.34 -7.81
N ALA A 21 8.24 -8.80 -8.81
CA ALA A 21 7.92 -10.00 -9.57
C ALA A 21 7.82 -11.25 -8.68
N LEU A 22 8.70 -11.37 -7.67
CA LEU A 22 8.62 -12.46 -6.70
C LEU A 22 7.35 -12.40 -5.86
N ALA A 23 6.92 -11.20 -5.44
CA ALA A 23 5.73 -10.98 -4.61
C ALA A 23 4.43 -11.24 -5.37
N GLU A 24 4.37 -10.85 -6.64
CA GLU A 24 3.24 -11.13 -7.53
C GLU A 24 3.13 -12.64 -7.82
N ALA A 25 4.25 -13.32 -8.03
CA ALA A 25 4.27 -14.75 -8.35
C ALA A 25 3.98 -15.65 -7.13
N ASP A 26 4.41 -15.26 -5.92
CA ASP A 26 4.25 -16.07 -4.72
C ASP A 26 3.92 -15.20 -3.49
N PRO A 27 2.66 -15.20 -3.01
CA PRO A 27 2.26 -14.36 -1.88
C PRO A 27 2.95 -14.74 -0.57
N ARG A 28 3.58 -15.93 -0.46
CA ARG A 28 4.36 -16.31 0.74
C ARG A 28 5.56 -15.39 0.94
N VAL A 29 6.03 -14.72 -0.11
CA VAL A 29 7.11 -13.71 -0.10
C VAL A 29 6.74 -12.48 0.73
N LEU A 30 5.45 -12.12 0.79
CA LEU A 30 4.97 -10.90 1.45
C LEU A 30 5.39 -10.78 2.92
N ARG A 31 5.38 -11.90 3.67
CA ARG A 31 5.82 -11.90 5.08
C ARG A 31 7.30 -11.52 5.23
N HIS A 32 8.12 -11.89 4.24
CA HIS A 32 9.55 -11.63 4.24
C HIS A 32 9.84 -10.21 3.77
N LEU A 33 9.07 -9.70 2.79
CA LEU A 33 9.12 -8.30 2.40
C LEU A 33 8.72 -7.37 3.55
N LEU A 34 7.71 -7.74 4.33
CA LEU A 34 7.34 -6.94 5.51
C LEU A 34 8.51 -6.83 6.50
N ALA A 35 9.24 -7.93 6.75
CA ALA A 35 10.45 -7.88 7.57
C ALA A 35 11.55 -6.99 6.96
N LEU A 36 11.67 -6.94 5.62
CA LEU A 36 12.60 -6.03 4.94
C LEU A 36 12.18 -4.57 5.02
N ALA A 37 10.88 -4.28 5.08
CA ALA A 37 10.37 -2.91 5.24
C ALA A 37 10.78 -2.26 6.58
N TYR A 38 11.22 -3.07 7.56
CA TYR A 38 11.73 -2.60 8.86
C TYR A 38 13.27 -2.50 8.93
N ARG A 39 14.00 -2.80 7.85
CA ARG A 39 15.47 -2.79 7.85
C ARG A 39 16.05 -1.37 7.93
N PRO A 40 17.27 -1.15 8.47
CA PRO A 40 17.88 0.18 8.53
C PRO A 40 18.28 0.74 7.16
N GLU A 41 18.51 -0.11 6.15
CA GLU A 41 18.88 0.29 4.80
C GLU A 41 17.67 0.85 4.02
N ALA A 42 17.72 2.14 3.66
CA ALA A 42 16.62 2.84 3.00
C ALA A 42 16.22 2.22 1.65
N GLU A 43 17.20 1.81 0.85
CA GLU A 43 16.97 1.16 -0.44
C GLU A 43 16.21 -0.17 -0.30
N ILE A 44 16.58 -0.98 0.70
CA ILE A 44 15.92 -2.26 0.99
C ILE A 44 14.48 -2.03 1.46
N ARG A 45 14.26 -1.07 2.38
CA ARG A 45 12.90 -0.73 2.84
C ARG A 45 12.02 -0.26 1.69
N SER A 46 12.55 0.64 0.86
CA SER A 46 11.83 1.23 -0.27
C SER A 46 11.45 0.16 -1.30
N ALA A 47 12.40 -0.71 -1.66
CA ALA A 47 12.14 -1.83 -2.56
C ALA A 47 11.10 -2.81 -1.99
N ALA A 48 11.17 -3.11 -0.69
CA ALA A 48 10.18 -3.96 -0.03
C ALA A 48 8.78 -3.36 -0.04
N GLY A 49 8.64 -2.07 0.26
CA GLY A 49 7.37 -1.35 0.19
C GLY A 49 6.76 -1.37 -1.21
N ARG A 50 7.57 -1.08 -2.25
CA ARG A 50 7.13 -1.17 -3.65
C ARG A 50 6.71 -2.58 -4.04
N ALA A 51 7.44 -3.61 -3.60
CA ALA A 51 7.11 -5.00 -3.90
C ALA A 51 5.79 -5.45 -3.22
N ILE A 52 5.54 -5.02 -1.98
CA ILE A 52 4.26 -5.23 -1.30
C ILE A 52 3.13 -4.52 -2.04
N ALA A 53 3.36 -3.28 -2.46
CA ALA A 53 2.39 -2.52 -3.24
C ALA A 53 2.06 -3.21 -4.57
N ALA A 54 3.05 -3.63 -5.37
CA ALA A 54 2.83 -4.34 -6.63
C ALA A 54 1.98 -5.61 -6.45
N ALA A 55 2.29 -6.39 -5.40
CA ALA A 55 1.51 -7.59 -5.07
C ALA A 55 0.04 -7.31 -4.75
N SER A 56 -0.33 -6.07 -4.40
CA SER A 56 -1.72 -5.68 -4.12
C SER A 56 -2.64 -5.86 -5.34
N ARG A 57 -2.11 -5.81 -6.57
CA ARG A 57 -2.90 -6.06 -7.78
C ARG A 57 -3.30 -7.52 -7.94
N ARG A 58 -2.41 -8.43 -7.51
CA ARG A 58 -2.56 -9.88 -7.69
C ARG A 58 -3.15 -10.57 -6.46
N HIS A 59 -2.83 -10.07 -5.28
CA HIS A 59 -3.16 -10.62 -3.97
C HIS A 59 -3.82 -9.58 -3.04
N PRO A 60 -4.89 -8.89 -3.47
CA PRO A 60 -5.45 -7.73 -2.75
C PRO A 60 -5.88 -8.06 -1.32
N GLN A 61 -6.49 -9.23 -1.08
CA GLN A 61 -6.95 -9.63 0.25
C GLN A 61 -5.78 -9.82 1.23
N LEU A 62 -4.68 -10.43 0.77
CA LEU A 62 -3.51 -10.65 1.61
C LEU A 62 -2.79 -9.33 1.96
N VAL A 63 -2.68 -8.44 0.97
CA VAL A 63 -2.12 -7.10 1.22
C VAL A 63 -3.04 -6.30 2.15
N GLN A 64 -4.36 -6.42 2.02
CA GLN A 64 -5.30 -5.76 2.92
C GLN A 64 -5.17 -6.24 4.38
N GLU A 65 -4.97 -7.56 4.60
CA GLU A 65 -4.66 -8.07 5.94
C GLU A 65 -3.34 -7.51 6.50
N MET A 66 -2.34 -7.34 5.65
CA MET A 66 -1.08 -6.70 6.05
C MET A 66 -1.28 -5.23 6.42
N VAL A 67 -2.06 -4.48 5.63
CA VAL A 67 -2.43 -3.09 5.95
C VAL A 67 -3.09 -3.01 7.31
N ARG A 68 -4.06 -3.89 7.61
CA ARG A 68 -4.71 -3.94 8.94
C ARG A 68 -3.69 -4.14 10.06
N ARG A 69 -2.72 -5.04 9.88
CA ARG A 69 -1.65 -5.28 10.85
C ARG A 69 -0.72 -4.08 11.02
N LEU A 70 -0.40 -3.39 9.92
CA LEU A 70 0.41 -2.16 9.95
C LEU A 70 -0.31 -1.04 10.72
N LEU A 71 -1.60 -0.85 10.50
CA LEU A 71 -2.42 0.11 11.24
C LEU A 71 -2.45 -0.22 12.73
N TRP A 72 -2.68 -1.50 13.07
CA TRP A 72 -2.67 -1.95 14.46
C TRP A 72 -1.30 -1.70 15.13
N ALA A 73 -0.20 -1.98 14.44
CA ALA A 73 1.15 -1.75 14.95
C ALA A 73 1.50 -0.26 15.10
N MET A 74 0.90 0.63 14.33
CA MET A 74 1.05 2.08 14.52
C MET A 74 0.21 2.61 15.69
N ASN A 75 -0.86 1.91 16.05
CA ASN A 75 -1.73 2.30 17.17
C ASN A 75 -1.21 1.81 18.53
N ASP A 76 -0.35 0.78 18.54
CA ASP A 76 0.30 0.30 19.76
C ASP A 76 1.45 1.25 20.13
N GLU A 77 1.45 1.83 21.33
CA GLU A 77 2.39 2.86 21.83
C GLU A 77 3.87 2.38 21.89
N SER A 78 4.18 1.20 21.36
CA SER A 78 5.50 0.57 21.31
C SER A 78 6.40 1.11 20.17
N GLY A 79 6.46 2.44 20.05
CA GLY A 79 7.62 3.30 19.76
C GLY A 79 8.68 3.01 18.67
N THR A 80 8.63 1.94 17.88
CA THR A 80 9.70 1.69 16.88
C THR A 80 9.20 1.09 15.56
N HIS A 81 8.14 0.28 15.58
CA HIS A 81 7.58 -0.32 14.36
C HIS A 81 6.69 0.65 13.56
N ALA A 82 6.23 1.73 14.20
CA ALA A 82 5.34 2.72 13.59
C ALA A 82 6.00 3.57 12.50
N LEU A 83 7.33 3.78 12.52
CA LEU A 83 7.98 4.77 11.64
C LEU A 83 8.07 4.35 10.16
N THR A 84 8.12 3.06 9.87
CA THR A 84 8.27 2.56 8.48
C THR A 84 6.95 2.14 7.84
N ALA A 85 5.93 1.88 8.66
CA ALA A 85 4.58 1.52 8.21
C ALA A 85 3.98 2.59 7.26
N PRO A 86 4.08 3.91 7.53
CA PRO A 86 3.56 4.93 6.63
C PRO A 86 4.17 4.88 5.22
N ALA A 87 5.46 4.53 5.08
CA ALA A 87 6.10 4.43 3.77
C ALA A 87 5.53 3.26 2.94
N VAL A 88 5.24 2.13 3.59
CA VAL A 88 4.58 0.98 2.93
C VAL A 88 3.15 1.36 2.55
N LEU A 89 2.41 2.02 3.44
CA LEU A 89 1.05 2.48 3.15
C LEU A 89 1.01 3.49 2.00
N ARG A 90 2.00 4.38 1.89
CA ARG A 90 2.14 5.31 0.77
C ARG A 90 2.35 4.57 -0.55
N ALA A 91 3.27 3.62 -0.59
CA ALA A 91 3.48 2.80 -1.79
C ALA A 91 2.19 2.06 -2.21
N ILE A 92 1.42 1.54 -1.25
CA ILE A 92 0.11 0.93 -1.52
C ILE A 92 -0.90 1.97 -2.00
N ALA A 93 -0.92 3.19 -1.45
CA ALA A 93 -1.81 4.26 -1.88
C ALA A 93 -1.53 4.72 -3.33
N GLU A 94 -0.26 4.77 -3.72
CA GLU A 94 0.17 5.09 -5.08
C GLU A 94 -0.26 4.00 -6.07
N GLU A 95 -0.18 2.73 -5.67
CA GLU A 95 -0.38 1.58 -6.54
C GLU A 95 -1.84 1.09 -6.59
N ASN A 96 -2.49 1.00 -5.42
CA ASN A 96 -3.84 0.48 -5.25
C ASN A 96 -4.56 1.16 -4.04
N PRO A 97 -4.95 2.44 -4.20
CA PRO A 97 -5.60 3.22 -3.13
C PRO A 97 -6.95 2.66 -2.66
N ASP A 98 -7.62 1.85 -3.50
CA ASP A 98 -8.92 1.25 -3.16
C ASP A 98 -8.81 0.30 -1.94
N LEU A 99 -7.63 -0.27 -1.68
CA LEU A 99 -7.40 -1.10 -0.49
C LEU A 99 -7.39 -0.30 0.81
N LEU A 100 -7.08 0.99 0.73
CA LEU A 100 -6.99 1.88 1.89
C LEU A 100 -8.27 2.69 2.10
N LEU A 101 -9.13 2.80 1.08
CA LEU A 101 -10.37 3.57 1.16
C LEU A 101 -11.28 3.15 2.33
N PRO A 102 -11.51 1.85 2.61
CA PRO A 102 -12.32 1.43 3.77
C PRO A 102 -11.69 1.78 5.12
N LEU A 103 -10.39 2.11 5.13
CA LEU A 103 -9.59 2.38 6.31
C LEU A 103 -9.24 3.87 6.44
N LEU A 104 -9.79 4.73 5.57
CA LEU A 104 -9.46 6.15 5.50
C LEU A 104 -9.74 6.88 6.83
N SER A 105 -10.86 6.58 7.49
CA SER A 105 -11.18 7.17 8.79
C SER A 105 -10.15 6.82 9.86
N GLU A 106 -9.66 5.58 9.87
CA GLU A 106 -8.62 5.13 10.82
C GLU A 106 -7.27 5.77 10.50
N LEU A 107 -6.90 5.88 9.22
CA LEU A 107 -5.72 6.61 8.77
C LEU A 107 -5.74 8.07 9.23
N LEU A 108 -6.89 8.75 9.07
CA LEU A 108 -7.06 10.14 9.51
C LEU A 108 -6.94 10.26 11.03
N ARG A 109 -7.49 9.31 11.80
CA ARG A 109 -7.35 9.30 13.26
C ARG A 109 -5.88 9.23 13.68
N LEU A 110 -5.08 8.40 13.02
CA LEU A 110 -3.65 8.27 13.30
C LEU A 110 -2.82 9.51 12.94
N THR A 111 -3.34 10.43 12.11
CA THR A 111 -2.67 11.72 11.85
C THR A 111 -2.63 12.65 13.06
N ALA A 112 -3.39 12.34 14.12
CA ALA A 112 -3.32 13.08 15.38
C ALA A 112 -1.98 12.86 16.13
N ASP A 113 -1.27 11.75 15.84
CA ASP A 113 0.08 11.53 16.35
C ASP A 113 1.08 12.40 15.56
N PRO A 114 1.80 13.34 16.22
CA PRO A 114 2.79 14.19 15.55
C PRO A 114 3.88 13.42 14.80
N GLY A 115 4.27 12.23 15.28
CA GLY A 115 5.29 11.39 14.64
C GLY A 115 4.82 10.72 13.34
N LEU A 116 3.50 10.64 13.13
CA LEU A 116 2.88 10.01 11.97
C LEU A 116 2.20 11.00 11.03
N HIS A 117 1.90 12.21 11.52
CA HIS A 117 1.10 13.23 10.84
C HIS A 117 1.47 13.42 9.37
N ASP A 118 2.69 13.89 9.09
CA ASP A 118 3.09 14.27 7.73
C ASP A 118 3.01 13.09 6.75
N ASN A 119 3.46 11.91 7.19
CA ASN A 119 3.46 10.74 6.34
C ASN A 119 2.05 10.22 6.07
N LEU A 120 1.16 10.21 7.07
CA LEU A 120 -0.20 9.68 6.92
C LEU A 120 -1.16 10.66 6.24
N VAL A 121 -0.94 11.98 6.40
CA VAL A 121 -1.69 12.98 5.64
C VAL A 121 -1.48 12.79 4.14
N GLU A 122 -0.25 12.51 3.70
CA GLU A 122 0.02 12.27 2.28
C GLU A 122 -0.64 10.99 1.77
N VAL A 123 -0.60 9.91 2.56
CA VAL A 123 -1.35 8.67 2.26
C VAL A 123 -2.85 8.98 2.09
N ALA A 124 -3.45 9.72 3.04
CA ALA A 124 -4.86 10.07 3.00
C ALA A 124 -5.19 10.95 1.78
N ARG A 125 -4.31 11.88 1.39
CA ARG A 125 -4.48 12.71 0.18
C ARG A 125 -4.51 11.87 -1.09
N LEU A 126 -3.58 10.91 -1.24
CA LEU A 126 -3.53 10.02 -2.39
C LEU A 126 -4.82 9.20 -2.53
N VAL A 127 -5.30 8.64 -1.41
CA VAL A 127 -6.55 7.87 -1.37
C VAL A 127 -7.75 8.77 -1.75
N ALA A 128 -7.85 9.96 -1.15
CA ALA A 128 -8.94 10.90 -1.40
C ALA A 128 -8.92 11.49 -2.82
N ALA A 129 -7.76 11.66 -3.43
CA ALA A 129 -7.63 12.13 -4.81
C ALA A 129 -8.17 11.08 -5.80
N ARG A 130 -7.91 9.80 -5.54
CA ARG A 130 -8.44 8.72 -6.38
C ARG A 130 -9.96 8.63 -6.32
N ASP A 131 -10.53 8.69 -5.13
CA ASP A 131 -11.98 8.60 -4.93
C ASP A 131 -12.72 9.75 -5.64
N ARG A 132 -12.22 10.99 -5.50
CA ARG A 132 -12.74 12.15 -6.24
C ARG A 132 -12.70 11.96 -7.75
N GLY A 133 -11.60 11.41 -8.28
CA GLY A 133 -11.47 11.09 -9.70
C GLY A 133 -12.53 10.09 -10.18
N ARG A 134 -12.81 9.05 -9.38
CA ARG A 134 -13.84 8.04 -9.69
C ARG A 134 -15.25 8.63 -9.65
N ALA A 135 -15.56 9.43 -8.63
CA ALA A 135 -16.86 10.10 -8.52
C ALA A 135 -17.14 11.00 -9.73
N THR A 136 -16.14 11.79 -10.14
CA THR A 136 -16.23 12.67 -11.31
C THR A 136 -16.49 11.88 -12.60
N ALA A 137 -15.76 10.78 -12.81
CA ALA A 137 -15.93 9.91 -13.98
C ALA A 137 -17.31 9.22 -14.01
N ALA A 138 -17.82 8.78 -12.86
CA ALA A 138 -19.13 8.16 -12.75
C ALA A 138 -20.26 9.15 -13.13
N VAL A 139 -20.17 10.38 -12.63
CA VAL A 139 -21.12 11.45 -12.97
C VAL A 139 -21.07 11.77 -14.47
N ALA A 140 -19.88 11.93 -15.06
CA ALA A 140 -19.74 12.19 -16.48
C ALA A 140 -20.32 11.06 -17.36
N THR A 141 -20.14 9.81 -16.95
CA THR A 141 -20.69 8.63 -17.63
C THR A 141 -22.22 8.62 -17.57
N ALA A 142 -22.80 8.89 -16.40
CA ALA A 142 -24.25 8.95 -16.22
C ALA A 142 -24.87 10.07 -17.08
N LEU A 143 -24.27 11.26 -17.10
CA LEU A 143 -24.72 12.37 -17.95
C LEU A 143 -24.63 12.03 -19.45
N GLY A 144 -23.55 11.37 -19.88
CA GLY A 144 -23.38 10.92 -21.26
C GLY A 144 -24.36 9.82 -21.68
N ALA A 145 -24.74 8.93 -20.77
CA ALA A 145 -25.78 7.91 -21.00
C ALA A 145 -27.17 8.56 -21.16
N CYS A 146 -27.51 9.52 -20.31
CA CYS A 146 -28.75 10.28 -20.41
C CYS A 146 -28.85 11.04 -21.75
N ALA A 147 -27.75 11.62 -22.24
CA ALA A 147 -27.72 12.34 -23.51
C ALA A 147 -27.92 11.44 -24.75
N LYS A 148 -27.60 10.14 -24.66
CA LYS A 148 -27.74 9.17 -25.77
C LYS A 148 -29.10 8.45 -25.79
N GLY A 149 -29.81 8.40 -24.65
CA GLY A 149 -31.11 7.74 -24.51
C GLY A 149 -32.32 8.56 -24.99
N GLY A 150 -32.14 9.83 -25.39
CA GLY A 150 -33.21 10.74 -25.81
C GLY A 150 -33.64 10.64 -27.28
N LYS A 151 -33.60 9.44 -27.90
CA LYS A 151 -34.16 9.20 -29.23
C LYS A 151 -35.15 8.05 -29.20
N THR A 152 -36.39 8.35 -28.85
CA THR A 152 -37.60 7.61 -29.26
C THR A 152 -38.75 8.58 -29.30
#